data_AF-A0A2T0QPU7-F1
#
_entry.id   AF-A0A2T0QPU7-F1
#
_cell.length_a   1.000
_cell.length_b   1.000
_cell.length_c   1.000
_cell.angle_alpha   90.00
_cell.angle_beta   90.00
_cell.angle_gamma   90.00
#
_symmetry.space_group_name_H-M   'P 1'
#
loop_
_entity.id
_entity.type
_entity.pdbx_description
1 polymer ?
#
loop_
_entity_poly.entity_id
_entity_poly.type
_entity_poly.pdbx_seq_one_letter_code
_entity_poly.pdbx_strand_id
1 'polypeptide(L)'
;MKARQLGAAIALILSLSTGLAGAQQGASETTPSAAGFAGKWVVTDVVSYSPVSAGIPEARRILGKVLTISPTRIEFNNQNCTPHSGFVVSEVDSAAKLKELYDVYPPDVGLPARTALLDSANCTAVFRMADNRVAFGWNGVMVRAIRKQ
;
A
#
# COMPACT_ATOMS: atom_id res chain seq x y z
N MET A 1 -10.44 -51.49 52.67
CA MET A 1 -10.35 -50.25 53.47
C MET A 1 -11.15 -49.19 52.70
N LYS A 2 -12.48 -48.99 52.89
CA LYS A 2 -13.18 -48.19 53.93
C LYS A 2 -12.34 -46.98 54.39
N ALA A 3 -12.75 -45.71 54.39
CA ALA A 3 -14.00 -44.96 54.15
C ALA A 3 -13.56 -43.49 53.90
N ARG A 4 -14.33 -42.53 53.35
CA ARG A 4 -15.56 -41.92 53.87
C ARG A 4 -16.18 -41.01 52.79
N GLN A 5 -17.52 -41.07 52.68
CA GLN A 5 -18.36 -40.01 52.11
C GLN A 5 -18.57 -38.88 53.13
N LEU A 6 -18.82 -37.64 52.65
CA LEU A 6 -20.07 -36.85 52.83
C LEU A 6 -19.79 -35.35 52.67
N GLY A 7 -20.64 -34.66 51.90
CA GLY A 7 -20.70 -33.20 51.89
C GLY A 7 -21.32 -32.65 50.60
N ALA A 8 -22.63 -32.68 50.50
CA ALA A 8 -23.42 -32.15 49.39
C ALA A 8 -23.42 -30.60 49.38
N ALA A 9 -23.43 -30.00 48.19
CA ALA A 9 -24.20 -28.80 47.91
C ALA A 9 -24.47 -28.71 46.40
N ILE A 10 -25.73 -29.00 46.05
CA ILE A 10 -26.31 -28.76 44.74
C ILE A 10 -26.55 -27.27 44.60
N ALA A 11 -26.00 -26.65 43.56
CA ALA A 11 -26.44 -25.35 43.07
C ALA A 11 -26.74 -25.50 41.57
N LEU A 12 -28.02 -25.79 41.28
CA LEU A 12 -28.59 -25.59 39.95
C LEU A 12 -28.53 -24.09 39.64
N ILE A 13 -27.70 -23.69 38.68
CA ILE A 13 -27.83 -22.37 38.05
C ILE A 13 -28.37 -22.61 36.63
N LEU A 14 -29.68 -22.47 36.50
CA LEU A 14 -30.35 -22.27 35.21
C LEU A 14 -30.02 -20.86 34.72
N SER A 15 -29.11 -20.75 33.75
CA SER A 15 -28.92 -19.53 32.97
C SER A 15 -29.29 -19.84 31.52
N LEU A 16 -30.44 -19.34 31.09
CA LEU A 16 -30.80 -19.23 29.68
C LEU A 16 -29.83 -18.23 29.03
N SER A 17 -29.02 -18.69 28.08
CA SER A 17 -28.30 -17.81 27.15
C SER A 17 -28.66 -18.17 25.71
N THR A 18 -29.61 -17.38 25.21
CA THR A 18 -29.75 -16.85 23.85
C THR A 18 -28.67 -17.22 22.84
N GLY A 19 -29.12 -17.66 21.67
CA GLY A 19 -28.32 -18.18 20.56
C GLY A 19 -27.15 -17.29 20.14
N LEU A 20 -26.02 -17.95 19.90
CA LEU A 20 -24.90 -17.39 19.14
C LEU A 20 -25.29 -17.30 17.67
N ALA A 21 -25.85 -16.16 17.27
CA ALA A 21 -25.77 -15.72 15.89
C ALA A 21 -24.30 -15.37 15.60
N GLY A 22 -23.60 -16.28 14.93
CA GLY A 22 -22.28 -16.01 14.37
C GLY A 22 -22.42 -14.92 13.29
N ALA A 23 -22.18 -13.67 13.66
CA ALA A 23 -22.00 -12.60 12.70
C ALA A 23 -20.66 -12.83 11.98
N GLN A 24 -20.70 -13.52 10.84
CA GLN A 24 -19.63 -13.44 9.84
C GLN A 24 -19.60 -12.00 9.34
N GLN A 25 -18.74 -11.18 9.95
CA GLN A 25 -18.27 -9.95 9.34
C GLN A 25 -17.53 -10.34 8.07
N GLY A 26 -18.23 -10.33 6.94
CA GLY A 26 -17.59 -10.30 5.63
C GLY A 26 -16.65 -9.12 5.63
N ALA A 27 -15.35 -9.38 5.54
CA ALA A 27 -14.39 -8.34 5.22
C ALA A 27 -14.86 -7.73 3.90
N SER A 28 -15.35 -6.49 3.93
CA SER A 28 -15.49 -5.70 2.71
C SER A 28 -14.10 -5.61 2.12
N GLU A 29 -13.86 -6.41 1.09
CA GLU A 29 -12.70 -6.28 0.22
C GLU A 29 -12.82 -4.87 -0.37
N THR A 30 -12.13 -3.92 0.27
CA THR A 30 -12.19 -2.52 -0.12
C THR A 30 -11.47 -2.45 -1.44
N THR A 31 -12.21 -2.34 -2.54
CA THR A 31 -11.64 -2.13 -3.87
C THR A 31 -10.64 -0.99 -3.77
N PRO A 32 -9.36 -1.21 -4.15
CA PRO A 32 -8.35 -0.17 -4.11
C PRO A 32 -8.86 1.06 -4.88
N SER A 33 -8.88 2.21 -4.20
CA SER A 33 -9.38 3.47 -4.77
C SER A 33 -8.30 4.53 -4.75
N ALA A 34 -8.43 5.55 -5.60
CA ALA A 34 -7.48 6.67 -5.65
C ALA A 34 -7.38 7.39 -4.28
N ALA A 35 -8.47 7.42 -3.52
CA ALA A 35 -8.50 7.95 -2.16
C ALA A 35 -7.51 7.24 -1.22
N GLY A 36 -7.26 5.93 -1.42
CA GLY A 36 -6.27 5.19 -0.66
C GLY A 36 -4.82 5.66 -0.89
N PHE A 37 -4.54 6.32 -2.01
CA PHE A 37 -3.22 6.88 -2.35
C PHE A 37 -3.05 8.33 -1.91
N ALA A 38 -4.15 9.04 -1.65
CA ALA A 38 -4.09 10.43 -1.23
C ALA A 38 -3.25 10.58 0.05
N GLY A 39 -2.53 11.70 0.16
CA GLY A 39 -1.68 12.01 1.31
C GLY A 39 -0.27 12.45 0.93
N LYS A 40 0.60 12.49 1.93
CA LYS A 40 2.00 12.90 1.81
C LYS A 40 2.90 11.69 2.02
N TRP A 41 3.87 11.49 1.13
CA TRP A 41 4.76 10.34 1.10
C TRP A 41 6.22 10.82 1.05
N VAL A 42 7.00 10.53 2.08
CA VAL A 42 8.41 10.93 2.17
C VAL A 42 9.26 9.88 1.49
N VAL A 43 10.05 10.28 0.50
CA VAL A 43 11.02 9.39 -0.16
C VAL A 43 12.10 8.99 0.83
N THR A 44 12.31 7.68 0.98
CA THR A 44 13.21 7.10 1.98
C THR A 44 14.35 6.32 1.34
N ASP A 45 14.09 5.67 0.21
CA ASP A 45 15.09 4.84 -0.47
C ASP A 45 15.08 5.07 -1.97
N VAL A 46 16.26 4.92 -2.57
CA VAL A 46 16.44 4.70 -4.01
C VAL A 46 16.71 3.22 -4.20
N VAL A 47 15.92 2.58 -5.06
CA VAL A 47 15.89 1.11 -5.15
C VAL A 47 16.29 0.58 -6.52
N SER A 48 16.13 1.36 -7.58
CA SER A 48 16.60 0.96 -8.91
C SER A 48 16.75 2.19 -9.82
N TYR A 49 17.37 1.99 -10.98
CA TYR A 49 17.57 2.99 -12.01
C TYR A 49 17.15 2.40 -13.35
N SER A 50 16.30 3.11 -14.09
CA SER A 50 16.04 2.77 -15.48
C SER A 50 17.25 3.10 -16.36
N PRO A 51 17.37 2.51 -17.56
CA PRO A 51 18.45 2.84 -18.51
C PRO A 51 18.53 4.33 -18.89
N VAL A 52 17.41 5.06 -18.80
CA VAL A 52 17.31 6.50 -19.13
C VAL A 52 17.34 7.40 -17.89
N SER A 53 17.83 6.87 -16.76
CA SER A 53 17.83 7.60 -15.50
C SER A 53 18.74 8.83 -15.51
N ALA A 54 18.32 9.87 -14.79
CA ALA A 54 19.17 11.02 -14.45
C ALA A 54 20.30 10.67 -13.46
N GLY A 55 20.34 9.44 -12.95
CA GLY A 55 21.47 8.87 -12.21
C GLY A 55 21.58 9.31 -10.74
N ILE A 56 22.74 9.03 -10.16
CA ILE A 56 23.01 9.19 -8.72
C ILE A 56 22.79 10.62 -8.19
N PRO A 57 23.20 11.70 -8.90
CA PRO A 57 22.98 13.05 -8.41
C PRO A 57 21.49 13.36 -8.19
N GLU A 58 20.63 12.96 -9.14
CA GLU A 58 19.18 13.13 -9.02
C GLU A 58 18.61 12.29 -7.88
N ALA A 59 19.03 11.03 -7.79
CA ALA A 59 18.63 10.11 -6.74
C ALA A 59 18.90 10.67 -5.34
N ARG A 60 20.10 11.22 -5.10
CA ARG A 60 20.44 11.86 -3.82
C ARG A 60 19.59 13.09 -3.54
N ARG A 61 19.27 13.87 -4.57
CA ARG A 61 18.51 15.12 -4.45
C ARG A 61 17.04 14.88 -4.05
N ILE A 62 16.48 13.73 -4.41
CA ILE A 62 15.07 13.42 -4.16
C ILE A 62 14.81 12.67 -2.85
N LEU A 63 15.84 12.12 -2.20
CA LEU A 63 15.72 11.56 -0.85
C LEU A 63 15.20 12.61 0.15
N GLY A 64 14.26 12.22 1.00
CA GLY A 64 13.61 13.10 1.97
C GLY A 64 12.57 14.07 1.39
N LYS A 65 12.44 14.17 0.06
CA LYS A 65 11.37 14.98 -0.56
C LYS A 65 10.02 14.30 -0.37
N VAL A 66 8.97 15.12 -0.43
CA VAL A 66 7.59 14.70 -0.21
C VAL A 66 6.83 14.65 -1.53
N LEU A 67 6.33 13.48 -1.88
CA LEU A 67 5.29 13.27 -2.89
C LEU A 67 3.94 13.55 -2.24
N THR A 68 3.18 14.51 -2.77
CA THR A 68 1.82 14.78 -2.34
C THR A 68 0.86 14.30 -3.41
N ILE A 69 -0.07 13.43 -3.03
CA ILE A 69 -1.12 12.92 -3.90
C ILE A 69 -2.46 13.45 -3.38
N SER A 70 -3.23 14.08 -4.24
CA SER A 70 -4.62 14.46 -3.99
C SER A 70 -5.52 13.77 -5.01
N PRO A 71 -6.86 13.84 -4.86
CA PRO A 71 -7.78 13.25 -5.83
C PRO A 71 -7.61 13.77 -7.26
N THR A 72 -7.00 14.95 -7.45
CA THR A 72 -6.91 15.64 -8.74
C THR A 72 -5.49 16.02 -9.14
N ARG A 73 -4.47 15.65 -8.35
CA ARG A 73 -3.09 16.09 -8.61
C ARG A 73 -2.04 15.21 -7.94
N ILE A 74 -0.89 15.12 -8.59
CA ILE A 74 0.38 14.71 -7.98
C ILE A 74 1.33 15.91 -7.94
N GLU A 75 1.94 16.16 -6.79
CA GLU A 75 2.98 17.17 -6.61
C GLU A 75 4.25 16.50 -6.09
N PHE A 76 5.36 16.66 -6.81
CA PHE A 76 6.64 16.16 -6.37
C PHE A 76 7.77 17.01 -6.91
N ASN A 77 8.73 17.33 -6.04
CA ASN A 77 9.95 18.01 -6.44
C ASN A 77 9.70 19.30 -7.28
N ASN A 78 8.79 20.15 -6.80
CA ASN A 78 8.39 21.41 -7.43
C ASN A 78 7.71 21.27 -8.81
N GLN A 79 7.31 20.05 -9.19
CA GLN A 79 6.46 19.82 -10.36
C GLN A 79 5.08 19.36 -9.90
N ASN A 80 4.07 19.81 -10.66
CA ASN A 80 2.68 19.47 -10.44
C ASN A 80 2.14 18.80 -11.69
N CYS A 81 1.44 17.69 -11.51
CA CYS A 81 0.76 16.97 -12.58
C CYS A 81 -0.71 16.81 -12.25
N THR A 82 -1.56 17.31 -13.14
CA THR A 82 -3.01 17.09 -13.10
C THR A 82 -3.35 16.03 -14.15
N PRO A 83 -4.00 14.91 -13.79
CA PRO A 83 -4.34 13.86 -14.76
C PRO A 83 -5.42 14.36 -15.73
N HIS A 84 -5.25 14.09 -17.03
CA HIS A 84 -6.21 14.55 -18.06
C HIS A 84 -7.62 13.97 -17.89
N SER A 85 -7.71 12.70 -17.46
CA SER A 85 -8.98 11.98 -17.32
C SER A 85 -9.21 11.45 -15.89
N GLY A 86 -8.55 12.07 -14.90
CA GLY A 86 -8.53 11.57 -13.53
C GLY A 86 -7.56 10.41 -13.33
N PHE A 87 -7.46 9.95 -12.08
CA PHE A 87 -6.66 8.77 -11.73
C PHE A 87 -7.49 7.50 -11.84
N VAL A 88 -6.85 6.42 -12.29
CA VAL A 88 -7.38 5.06 -12.28
C VAL A 88 -6.59 4.24 -11.29
N VAL A 89 -7.27 3.34 -10.58
CA VAL A 89 -6.61 2.32 -9.76
C VAL A 89 -6.92 0.94 -10.33
N SER A 90 -5.87 0.16 -10.54
CA SER A 90 -5.98 -1.22 -11.04
C SER A 90 -5.00 -2.14 -10.32
N GLU A 91 -5.35 -3.42 -10.22
CA GLU A 91 -4.42 -4.46 -9.78
C GLU A 91 -3.56 -4.93 -10.96
N VAL A 92 -2.24 -4.85 -10.81
CA VAL A 92 -1.29 -5.15 -11.88
C VAL A 92 -0.31 -6.25 -11.49
N ASP A 93 0.32 -6.86 -12.50
CA ASP A 93 1.50 -7.69 -12.29
C ASP A 93 2.68 -6.75 -12.12
N SER A 94 3.31 -6.76 -10.94
CA SER A 94 4.38 -5.81 -10.63
C SER A 94 5.57 -5.99 -11.57
N ALA A 95 5.87 -7.23 -11.98
CA ALA A 95 6.97 -7.54 -12.87
C ALA A 95 6.78 -7.02 -14.28
N ALA A 96 5.66 -7.39 -14.88
CA ALA A 96 5.33 -6.93 -16.21
C ALA A 96 5.24 -5.40 -16.25
N LYS A 97 4.59 -4.78 -15.25
CA LYS A 97 4.34 -3.33 -15.27
C LYS A 97 5.60 -2.50 -15.00
N LEU A 98 6.49 -2.94 -14.12
CA LEU A 98 7.79 -2.28 -13.93
C LEU A 98 8.67 -2.35 -15.18
N LYS A 99 8.69 -3.51 -15.85
CA LYS A 99 9.39 -3.68 -17.13
C LYS A 99 8.80 -2.79 -18.21
N GLU A 100 7.47 -2.74 -18.33
CA GLU A 100 6.75 -1.90 -19.29
C GLU A 100 7.04 -0.40 -19.10
N LEU A 101 6.94 0.09 -17.86
CA LEU A 101 7.03 1.54 -17.60
C LEU A 101 8.45 2.06 -17.46
N TYR A 102 9.37 1.27 -16.92
CA TYR A 102 10.68 1.74 -16.49
C TYR A 102 11.85 0.87 -16.94
N ASP A 103 11.58 -0.25 -17.62
CA ASP A 103 12.60 -1.23 -18.00
C ASP A 103 13.41 -1.79 -16.80
N VAL A 104 12.82 -1.79 -15.60
CA VAL A 104 13.44 -2.27 -14.35
C VAL A 104 12.90 -3.63 -13.91
N TYR A 105 13.70 -4.41 -13.19
CA TYR A 105 13.31 -5.73 -12.70
C TYR A 105 12.79 -5.67 -11.24
N PRO A 106 11.74 -6.43 -10.88
CA PRO A 106 11.07 -6.36 -9.56
C PRO A 106 11.86 -6.67 -8.29
N PRO A 107 12.80 -7.64 -8.25
CA PRO A 107 13.54 -7.92 -7.02
C PRO A 107 14.28 -6.67 -6.51
N ASP A 108 14.56 -5.71 -7.40
CA ASP A 108 15.23 -4.47 -7.04
C ASP A 108 14.30 -3.48 -6.32
N VAL A 109 13.00 -3.48 -6.62
CA VAL A 109 12.02 -2.50 -6.07
C VAL A 109 11.32 -3.03 -4.80
N GLY A 110 11.21 -4.35 -4.66
CA GLY A 110 10.59 -4.99 -3.49
C GLY A 110 9.07 -4.89 -3.46
N LEU A 111 8.42 -4.78 -4.63
CA LEU A 111 6.96 -4.85 -4.75
C LEU A 111 6.47 -6.29 -4.51
N PRO A 112 5.24 -6.47 -3.95
CA PRO A 112 4.56 -7.75 -4.02
C PRO A 112 4.35 -8.20 -5.47
N ALA A 113 4.13 -9.49 -5.72
CA ALA A 113 3.97 -10.02 -7.09
C ALA A 113 2.84 -9.32 -7.87
N ARG A 114 1.74 -9.01 -7.18
CA ARG A 114 0.66 -8.16 -7.68
C ARG A 114 0.37 -7.03 -6.73
N THR A 115 0.00 -5.87 -7.25
CA THR A 115 -0.28 -4.71 -6.42
C THR A 115 -1.21 -3.72 -7.10
N ALA A 116 -1.87 -2.90 -6.29
CA ALA A 116 -2.61 -1.74 -6.75
C ALA A 116 -1.66 -0.69 -7.34
N LEU A 117 -1.99 -0.21 -8.52
CA LEU A 117 -1.33 0.87 -9.23
C LEU A 117 -2.27 2.07 -9.33
N LEU A 118 -1.84 3.22 -8.84
CA LEU A 118 -2.45 4.51 -9.20
C LEU A 118 -1.81 4.97 -10.51
N ASP A 119 -2.62 5.11 -11.56
CA ASP A 119 -2.15 5.45 -12.90
C ASP A 119 -2.94 6.60 -13.52
N SER A 120 -2.31 7.29 -14.48
CA SER A 120 -2.95 8.23 -15.39
C SER A 120 -2.14 8.39 -16.67
N ALA A 121 -2.76 8.90 -17.73
CA ALA A 121 -2.11 9.03 -19.03
C ALA A 121 -0.87 9.96 -19.05
N ASN A 122 -0.72 10.84 -18.06
CA ASN A 122 0.28 11.92 -18.10
C ASN A 122 1.01 12.19 -16.77
N CYS A 123 0.68 11.47 -15.69
CA CYS A 123 1.39 11.60 -14.42
C CYS A 123 2.22 10.36 -14.11
N THR A 124 3.14 10.48 -13.14
CA THR A 124 3.89 9.31 -12.70
C THR A 124 2.96 8.28 -12.05
N ALA A 125 3.17 7.01 -12.37
CA ALA A 125 2.45 5.90 -11.77
C ALA A 125 2.99 5.62 -10.36
N VAL A 126 2.10 5.27 -9.44
CA VAL A 126 2.44 5.00 -8.02
C VAL A 126 1.95 3.61 -7.63
N PHE A 127 2.88 2.72 -7.33
CA PHE A 127 2.61 1.37 -6.88
C PHE A 127 2.39 1.34 -5.37
N ARG A 128 1.38 0.60 -4.93
CA ARG A 128 1.22 0.24 -3.52
C ARG A 128 2.28 -0.79 -3.12
N MET A 129 2.89 -0.63 -1.96
CA MET A 129 3.70 -1.69 -1.33
C MET A 129 3.00 -2.23 -0.09
N ALA A 130 2.44 -1.31 0.70
CA ALA A 130 1.62 -1.55 1.89
C ALA A 130 0.81 -0.28 2.17
N ASP A 131 -0.09 -0.28 3.15
CA ASP A 131 -0.93 0.89 3.47
C ASP A 131 -0.13 2.18 3.69
N ASN A 132 1.04 2.06 4.32
CA ASN A 132 1.94 3.16 4.62
C ASN A 132 3.20 3.22 3.73
N ARG A 133 3.27 2.45 2.64
CA ARG A 133 4.43 2.41 1.74
C ARG A 133 4.03 2.39 0.27
N VAL A 134 4.71 3.19 -0.53
CA VAL A 134 4.52 3.24 -2.00
C VAL A 134 5.88 3.24 -2.71
N ALA A 135 5.86 2.84 -3.98
CA ALA A 135 6.99 3.01 -4.89
C ALA A 135 6.55 3.77 -6.14
N PHE A 136 7.44 4.58 -6.71
CA PHE A 136 7.18 5.31 -7.95
C PHE A 136 8.49 5.65 -8.66
N GLY A 137 8.39 5.96 -9.96
CA GLY A 137 9.52 6.43 -10.76
C GLY A 137 9.58 7.94 -10.84
N TRP A 138 10.80 8.49 -10.82
CA TRP A 138 11.06 9.90 -11.04
C TRP A 138 12.34 10.11 -11.86
N ASN A 139 12.22 10.68 -13.06
CA ASN A 139 13.37 10.88 -13.97
C ASN A 139 14.22 9.59 -14.13
N GLY A 140 13.54 8.44 -14.24
CA GLY A 140 14.16 7.12 -14.32
C GLY A 140 14.81 6.62 -13.02
N VAL A 141 14.66 7.30 -11.89
CA VAL A 141 15.05 6.80 -10.56
C VAL A 141 13.83 6.15 -9.91
N MET A 142 13.93 4.88 -9.56
CA MET A 142 12.88 4.19 -8.81
C MET A 142 13.12 4.37 -7.32
N VAL A 143 12.09 4.82 -6.62
CA VAL A 143 12.18 5.14 -5.18
C VAL A 143 11.07 4.48 -4.39
N ARG A 144 11.31 4.33 -3.08
CA ARG A 144 10.28 4.01 -2.09
C ARG A 144 9.99 5.21 -1.23
N ALA A 145 8.72 5.37 -0.87
CA ALA A 145 8.27 6.41 0.03
C ALA A 145 7.34 5.85 1.11
N ILE A 146 7.43 6.44 2.30
CA ILE A 146 6.61 6.10 3.45
C ILE A 146 5.60 7.22 3.71
N ARG A 147 4.42 6.87 4.22
CA ARG A 147 3.42 7.88 4.56
C ARG A 147 3.95 8.80 5.65
N LYS A 148 3.87 10.11 5.42
CA LYS A 148 4.19 11.13 6.44
C LYS A 148 3.08 11.10 7.48
N GLN A 149 3.45 10.87 8.74
CA GLN A 149 2.55 10.97 9.88
C GLN A 149 2.14 12.43 10.12
#